data_AF-A0A5C7VC55-F1
#
_entry.id   AF-A0A5C7VC55-F1
#
_cell.length_a   1.000
_cell.length_b   1.000
_cell.length_c   1.000
_cell.angle_alpha   90.00
_cell.angle_beta   90.00
_cell.angle_gamma   90.00
#
_symmetry.space_group_name_H-M   'P 1'
#
loop_
_entity.id
_entity.type
_entity.pdbx_description
1 polymer ?
#
loop_
_entity_poly.entity_id
_entity_poly.type
_entity_poly.pdbx_seq_one_letter_code
_entity_poly.pdbx_strand_id
1 'polypeptide(L)' 'MKRLFLLLQFLAFIAPIGIFLMYIIMDEGDQFTYEHYWVTAMSFIPFVFVLLIKYMFSDLDQNKRDDR' A
#
# COMPACT_ATOMS: atom_id res chain seq x y z
N MET A 1 1.73 18.06 -2.99
CA MET A 1 2.07 16.77 -2.33
C MET A 1 0.86 15.99 -1.83
N LYS A 2 -0.04 16.57 -1.02
CA LYS A 2 -1.11 15.82 -0.32
C LYS A 2 -2.00 14.93 -1.20
N ARG A 3 -2.47 15.43 -2.36
CA ARG A 3 -3.31 14.66 -3.32
C ARG A 3 -2.54 13.56 -4.03
N LEU A 4 -1.27 13.80 -4.38
CA LEU A 4 -0.40 12.80 -5.02
C LEU A 4 -0.15 11.61 -4.08
N PHE A 5 0.17 11.87 -2.81
CA PHE A 5 0.36 10.79 -1.84
C PHE A 5 -0.92 10.00 -1.58
N LEU A 6 -2.10 10.65 -1.57
CA LEU A 6 -3.38 9.95 -1.50
C LEU A 6 -3.59 9.02 -2.70
N LEU A 7 -3.29 9.48 -3.92
CA LEU A 7 -3.37 8.67 -5.12
C LEU A 7 -2.43 7.46 -5.06
N LEU A 8 -1.17 7.68 -4.67
CA LEU A 8 -0.17 6.62 -4.55
C LEU A 8 -0.56 5.58 -3.47
N GLN A 9 -1.10 6.03 -2.35
CA GLN A 9 -1.63 5.15 -1.30
C GLN A 9 -2.76 4.28 -1.86
N PHE A 10 -3.70 4.89 -2.59
CA PHE A 10 -4.83 4.17 -3.18
C PHE A 10 -4.38 3.13 -4.21
N LEU A 11 -3.46 3.50 -5.11
CA LEU A 11 -2.90 2.59 -6.10
C LEU A 11 -2.16 1.42 -5.45
N ALA A 12 -1.33 1.70 -4.45
CA ALA A 12 -0.55 0.68 -3.77
C ALA A 12 -1.42 -0.27 -2.92
N PHE A 13 -2.57 0.21 -2.43
CA PHE A 13 -3.50 -0.59 -1.62
C PHE A 13 -4.43 -1.47 -2.47
N ILE A 14 -4.66 -1.12 -3.74
CA ILE A 14 -5.46 -1.95 -4.67
C ILE A 14 -4.80 -3.31 -4.91
N ALA A 15 -3.47 -3.37 -4.97
CA ALA A 15 -2.74 -4.61 -5.23
C ALA A 15 -3.06 -5.74 -4.23
N PRO A 16 -2.91 -5.56 -2.90
CA PRO A 16 -3.26 -6.61 -1.93
C PRO A 16 -4.73 -6.97 -1.93
N ILE A 17 -5.63 -6.00 -2.12
CA ILE A 17 -7.07 -6.29 -2.23
C ILE A 17 -7.35 -7.17 -3.45
N GLY A 18 -6.78 -6.81 -4.60
CA GLY A 18 -6.98 -7.52 -5.85
C GLY A 18 -6.45 -8.96 -5.78
N ILE A 19 -5.25 -9.14 -5.23
CA ILE A 19 -4.64 -10.47 -5.02
C ILE A 19 -5.50 -11.31 -4.07
N PHE A 20 -5.95 -10.73 -2.97
CA PHE A 20 -6.82 -11.43 -2.02
C PHE A 20 -8.16 -11.87 -2.65
N LEU A 21 -8.82 -10.98 -3.39
CA LEU A 21 -10.06 -11.31 -4.11
C LEU A 21 -9.83 -12.33 -5.23
N MET A 22 -8.69 -12.27 -5.92
CA MET A 22 -8.34 -13.24 -6.96
C MET A 22 -8.25 -14.65 -6.38
N TYR A 23 -7.62 -14.82 -5.21
CA TYR A 23 -7.56 -16.12 -4.55
C TYR A 23 -8.92 -16.62 -4.07
N ILE A 24 -9.82 -15.73 -3.67
CA ILE A 24 -11.20 -16.11 -3.32
C ILE A 24 -11.99 -16.58 -4.55
N ILE A 25 -11.81 -15.90 -5.69
CA ILE A 25 -12.58 -16.16 -6.91
C ILE A 25 -12.05 -17.39 -7.67
N MET A 26 -10.76 -17.72 -7.53
CA MET A 26 -10.13 -18.81 -8.27
C MET A 26 -10.68 -20.21 -7.95
N ASP A 27 -11.47 -20.38 -6.88
CA ASP A 27 -12.26 -21.59 -6.55
C ASP A 27 -11.48 -22.92 -6.68
N GLU A 28 -10.17 -22.90 -6.38
CA GLU A 28 -9.32 -24.10 -6.40
C GLU A 28 -9.43 -24.90 -5.08
N GLY A 29 -10.35 -24.55 -4.18
CA GLY A 29 -10.55 -25.23 -2.89
C GLY A 29 -9.44 -24.99 -1.86
N ASP A 30 -8.25 -24.56 -2.29
CA ASP A 30 -7.05 -24.32 -1.47
C ASP A 30 -6.67 -22.83 -1.41
N GLN A 31 -7.65 -21.96 -1.18
CA GLN A 31 -7.44 -20.50 -1.13
C GLN A 31 -6.77 -20.02 0.17
N PHE A 32 -6.89 -20.81 1.25
CA PHE A 32 -6.45 -20.42 2.60
C PHE A 32 -5.12 -21.09 2.97
N THR A 33 -4.15 -21.01 2.06
CA THR A 33 -2.80 -21.53 2.30
C THR A 33 -1.84 -20.45 2.74
N TYR A 34 -0.74 -20.90 3.34
CA TYR A 34 0.36 -20.03 3.72
C TYR A 34 0.90 -19.23 2.53
N GLU A 35 1.00 -19.82 1.35
CA GLU A 35 1.52 -19.18 0.14
C GLU A 35 0.62 -18.01 -0.29
N HIS A 36 -0.70 -18.22 -0.30
CA HIS A 36 -1.68 -17.19 -0.68
C HIS A 36 -1.66 -16.00 0.29
N TYR A 37 -1.57 -16.27 1.59
CA TYR A 37 -1.41 -15.23 2.60
C TYR A 37 -0.07 -14.51 2.49
N TRP A 38 1.01 -15.25 2.20
CA TRP A 38 2.35 -14.69 2.04
C TRP A 38 2.43 -13.74 0.84
N VAL A 39 1.89 -14.13 -0.31
CA VAL A 39 1.86 -13.27 -1.51
C VAL A 39 1.00 -12.03 -1.26
N THR A 40 -0.16 -12.21 -0.62
CA THR A 40 -1.03 -11.08 -0.22
C THR A 40 -0.28 -10.12 0.73
N ALA A 41 0.41 -10.65 1.75
CA ALA A 41 1.19 -9.84 2.69
C ALA A 41 2.36 -9.11 2.00
N MET A 42 3.10 -9.77 1.12
CA MET A 42 4.21 -9.15 0.38
C MET A 42 3.71 -8.06 -0.56
N SER A 43 2.50 -8.17 -1.10
CA SER A 43 1.92 -7.14 -1.95
C SER A 43 1.55 -5.84 -1.21
N PHE A 44 1.60 -5.82 0.13
CA PHE A 44 1.51 -4.58 0.91
C PHE A 44 2.80 -3.75 0.92
N ILE A 45 3.95 -4.32 0.52
CA ILE A 45 5.25 -3.64 0.55
C ILE A 45 5.22 -2.27 -0.15
N PRO A 46 4.67 -2.12 -1.37
CA PRO A 46 4.56 -0.83 -2.03
C PRO A 46 3.79 0.22 -1.20
N PHE A 47 2.72 -0.19 -0.50
CA PHE A 47 1.93 0.71 0.33
C PHE A 47 2.73 1.23 1.53
N VAL A 48 3.52 0.35 2.17
CA VAL A 48 4.44 0.73 3.25
C VAL A 48 5.49 1.73 2.75
N PHE A 49 6.07 1.52 1.57
CA PHE A 49 7.02 2.47 1.00
C PHE A 49 6.39 3.83 0.71
N VAL A 50 5.17 3.88 0.17
CA VAL A 50 4.46 5.15 -0.04
C VAL A 50 4.25 5.89 1.28
N LEU A 51 3.92 5.18 2.37
CA LEU A 51 3.79 5.77 3.70
C LEU A 51 5.12 6.32 4.23
N LEU A 52 6.22 5.56 4.08
CA LEU A 52 7.55 6.01 4.49
C LEU A 52 7.98 7.26 3.74
N ILE A 53 7.81 7.28 2.41
CA ILE A 53 8.12 8.45 1.59
C ILE A 53 7.25 9.64 2.05
N LYS A 54 5.94 9.44 2.22
CA LYS A 54 5.06 10.51 2.72
C LYS A 54 5.53 11.06 4.06
N TYR A 55 5.95 10.20 4.99
CA TYR A 55 6.47 10.60 6.29
C TYR A 55 7.71 11.48 6.13
N MET A 56 8.71 11.03 5.35
CA MET A 56 9.94 11.80 5.08
C MET A 56 9.67 13.17 4.46
N PHE A 57 8.71 13.27 3.53
CA PHE A 57 8.35 14.54 2.89
C PHE A 57 7.46 15.43 3.78
N SER A 58 6.74 14.86 4.74
CA SER A 58 5.89 15.63 5.66
C SER A 58 6.70 16.50 6.60
N ASP A 59 7.90 16.07 6.99
CA ASP A 59 8.80 16.84 7.87
C ASP A 59 9.37 18.07 7.14
N LEU A 60 9.69 17.92 5.85
CA LEU A 60 10.16 19.01 4.98
C LEU A 60 9.10 20.10 4.76
N ASP A 61 7.83 19.70 4.62
CA ASP A 61 6.71 20.65 4.43
C ASP A 61 6.39 21.44 5.71
N GLN A 62 6.69 20.90 6.90
CA GLN A 62 6.48 21.59 8.19
C GLN A 62 7.52 22.70 8.41
N ASN A 63 8.81 22.41 8.23
CA ASN A 63 9.87 23.43 8.34
C ASN A 63 9.63 24.63 7.41
N LYS A 64 9.18 24.39 6.17
CA LYS A 64 8.90 25.46 5.19
C LYS A 64 7.69 26.35 5.54
N ARG A 65 6.88 25.97 6.54
CA ARG A 65 5.79 26.80 7.07
C ARG A 65 6.22 27.63 8.27
N ASP A 66 7.15 27.16 9.09
CA ASP A 66 7.68 27.92 10.22
C ASP A 66 8.64 29.04 9.77
N ASP A 67 9.27 28.89 8.61
CA ASP A 67 10.16 29.91 8.02
C ASP A 67 9.42 31.08 7.31
N ARG A 68 8.07 31.14 7.37
CA ARG A 68 7.24 32.11 6.63
C ARG A 68 6.36 32.98 7.49
#